data_AF-A0A952TJ57-F1
#
_entry.id   AF-A0A952TJ57-F1
#
_cell.length_a   1.000
_cell.length_b   1.000
_cell.length_c   1.000
_cell.angle_alpha   90.00
_cell.angle_beta   90.00
_cell.angle_gamma   90.00
#
_symmetry.space_group_name_H-M   'P 1'
#
loop_
_entity.id
_entity.type
_entity.pdbx_description
1 polymer ?
#
loop_
_entity_poly.entity_id
_entity_poly.type
_entity_poly.pdbx_seq_one_letter_code
_entity_poly.pdbx_strand_id
1 'polypeptide(L)'
;MPHDIIKFFPKSQERIFEVSAPLYEAGYTLREIESNTGFAKTSIRQALTSSGLTLRVGNRKPTAKAKRATQASPPVQRYGYARLEGQLVKDPQEYKNVLQILKLWQSGKSLTAIANHLNDRKIPPRRGKRWHHETVHQIIKHENQNKEN
;
A
#
# COMPACT_ATOMS: atom_id res chain seq x y z
N MET A 1 39.79 19.70 -0.55
CA MET A 1 38.75 19.15 -1.45
C MET A 1 39.45 18.42 -2.58
N PRO A 2 39.52 17.07 -2.59
CA PRO A 2 40.20 16.35 -3.66
C PRO A 2 39.21 15.95 -4.77
N HIS A 3 39.55 16.48 -5.94
CA HIS A 3 39.02 16.37 -7.28
C HIS A 3 38.52 14.98 -7.73
N ASP A 4 37.33 14.97 -8.33
CA ASP A 4 36.76 13.87 -9.12
C ASP A 4 37.51 13.76 -10.47
N ILE A 5 38.32 12.72 -10.62
CA ILE A 5 38.94 12.37 -11.90
C ILE A 5 38.07 11.28 -12.53
N ILE A 6 37.17 11.69 -13.43
CA ILE A 6 36.39 10.74 -14.24
C ILE A 6 37.35 10.11 -15.26
N LYS A 7 38.01 9.02 -14.87
CA LYS A 7 38.77 8.18 -15.78
C LYS A 7 37.81 7.30 -16.57
N PHE A 8 37.60 7.64 -17.84
CA PHE A 8 36.85 6.84 -18.79
C PHE A 8 37.71 5.63 -19.21
N PHE A 9 37.61 4.53 -18.46
CA PHE A 9 38.13 3.23 -18.90
C PHE A 9 36.95 2.40 -19.39
N PRO A 10 37.06 1.66 -20.52
CA PRO A 10 36.03 0.72 -20.93
C PRO A 10 35.92 -0.35 -19.84
N LYS A 11 34.89 -0.23 -19.00
CA LYS A 11 34.66 -1.12 -17.86
C LYS A 11 34.04 -2.42 -18.38
N SER A 12 34.86 -3.34 -18.89
CA SER A 12 34.42 -4.71 -19.09
C SER A 12 33.90 -5.24 -17.76
N GLN A 13 32.66 -5.74 -17.78
CA GLN A 13 31.96 -6.21 -16.59
C GLN A 13 32.77 -7.29 -15.83
N GLU A 14 33.56 -8.07 -16.57
CA GLU A 14 34.48 -9.09 -16.09
C GLU A 14 35.57 -8.51 -15.16
N ARG A 15 36.20 -7.40 -15.56
CA ARG A 15 37.25 -6.75 -14.75
C ARG A 15 36.70 -6.15 -13.45
N ILE A 16 35.45 -5.65 -13.48
CA ILE A 16 34.79 -5.16 -12.26
C ILE A 16 34.52 -6.34 -11.32
N PHE A 17 34.09 -7.47 -11.86
CA PHE A 17 33.83 -8.67 -11.08
C PHE A 17 35.11 -9.18 -10.40
N GLU A 18 36.22 -9.31 -11.12
CA GLU A 18 37.51 -9.77 -10.57
C GLU A 18 37.98 -8.96 -9.36
N VAL A 19 37.81 -7.64 -9.39
CA VAL A 19 38.24 -6.75 -8.30
C VAL A 19 37.22 -6.71 -7.17
N SER A 20 35.91 -6.76 -7.48
CA SER A 20 34.85 -6.59 -6.48
C SER A 20 34.42 -7.87 -5.78
N ALA A 21 34.54 -9.04 -6.42
CA ALA A 21 34.20 -10.34 -5.86
C ALA A 21 34.98 -10.67 -4.56
N PRO A 22 36.33 -10.60 -4.51
CA PRO A 22 37.07 -10.92 -3.29
C PRO A 22 36.77 -9.95 -2.15
N LEU A 23 36.52 -8.67 -2.46
CA LEU A 23 36.12 -7.68 -1.46
C LEU A 23 34.71 -7.98 -0.90
N TYR A 24 33.79 -8.42 -1.76
CA TYR A 24 32.45 -8.78 -1.34
C TYR A 24 32.43 -10.06 -0.48
N GLU A 25 33.24 -11.07 -0.82
CA GLU A 25 33.41 -12.29 -0.03
C GLU A 25 34.07 -12.03 1.33
N ALA A 26 35.01 -11.09 1.39
CA ALA A 26 35.60 -10.60 2.64
C ALA A 26 34.61 -9.82 3.53
N GLY A 27 33.36 -9.63 3.08
CA GLY A 27 32.28 -9.04 3.88
C GLY A 27 32.14 -7.52 3.74
N TYR A 28 32.88 -6.88 2.83
CA TYR A 28 32.71 -5.46 2.55
C TYR A 28 31.36 -5.19 1.90
N THR A 29 30.74 -4.08 2.29
CA THR A 29 29.50 -3.63 1.68
C THR A 29 29.74 -3.05 0.30
N LEU A 30 28.74 -3.10 -0.58
CA LEU A 30 28.80 -2.49 -1.91
C LEU A 30 29.19 -0.99 -1.90
N ARG A 31 28.96 -0.28 -0.78
CA ARG A 31 29.38 1.12 -0.61
C ARG A 31 30.86 1.24 -0.28
N GLU A 32 31.40 0.35 0.56
CA GLU A 32 32.82 0.33 0.88
C GLU A 32 33.65 -0.11 -0.34
N ILE A 33 33.13 -1.05 -1.13
CA ILE A 33 33.74 -1.47 -2.40
C ILE A 33 33.77 -0.30 -3.39
N GLU A 34 32.69 0.49 -3.47
CA GLU A 34 32.65 1.70 -4.30
C GLU A 34 33.71 2.73 -3.87
N SER A 35 33.82 3.03 -2.57
CA SER A 35 34.84 3.96 -2.06
C SER A 35 36.27 3.47 -2.25
N ASN A 36 36.51 2.16 -2.20
CA ASN A 36 37.84 1.57 -2.31
C ASN A 36 38.28 1.42 -3.78
N THR A 37 37.35 1.06 -4.68
CA THR A 37 37.67 0.74 -6.08
C THR A 37 37.41 1.88 -7.06
N GLY A 38 36.59 2.88 -6.69
CA GLY A 38 36.15 3.95 -7.59
C GLY A 38 35.20 3.48 -8.70
N PHE A 39 34.75 2.22 -8.68
CA PHE A 39 33.69 1.75 -9.56
C PHE A 39 32.32 2.14 -9.01
N ALA A 40 31.41 2.55 -9.91
CA ALA A 40 30.05 2.89 -9.52
C ALA A 40 29.36 1.68 -8.89
N LYS A 41 28.69 1.88 -7.75
CA LYS A 41 27.95 0.83 -7.04
C LYS A 41 26.94 0.07 -7.90
N THR A 42 26.35 0.74 -8.90
CA THR A 42 25.44 0.12 -9.87
C THR A 42 26.18 -0.88 -10.77
N SER A 43 27.37 -0.54 -11.25
CA SER A 43 28.22 -1.44 -12.04
C SER A 43 28.72 -2.63 -11.22
N ILE A 44 29.12 -2.42 -9.96
CA ILE A 44 29.50 -3.51 -9.04
C ILE A 44 28.30 -4.45 -8.81
N ARG A 45 27.12 -3.88 -8.54
CA ARG A 45 25.88 -4.65 -8.40
C ARG A 45 25.57 -5.48 -9.64
N GLN A 46 25.69 -4.90 -10.83
CA GLN A 46 25.40 -5.58 -12.08
C GLN A 46 26.40 -6.70 -12.37
N ALA A 47 27.69 -6.45 -12.13
CA ALA A 47 28.75 -7.44 -12.30
C ALA A 47 28.55 -8.66 -11.38
N LEU A 48 28.30 -8.43 -10.09
CA LEU A 48 28.04 -9.51 -9.12
C LEU A 48 26.72 -10.25 -9.42
N THR A 49 25.70 -9.56 -9.91
CA THR A 49 24.41 -10.19 -10.27
C THR A 49 24.56 -11.07 -11.52
N SER A 50 25.28 -10.57 -12.53
CA SER A 50 25.48 -11.28 -13.80
C SER A 50 26.40 -12.49 -13.68
N SER A 51 27.28 -12.51 -12.67
CA SER A 51 28.14 -13.65 -12.34
C SER A 51 27.45 -14.68 -11.43
N GLY A 52 26.19 -14.45 -11.03
CA GLY A 52 25.41 -15.38 -10.22
C GLY A 52 25.55 -15.23 -8.70
N LEU A 53 26.25 -14.20 -8.18
CA LEU A 53 26.28 -13.95 -6.74
C LEU A 53 24.97 -13.32 -6.28
N THR A 54 24.30 -13.96 -5.33
CA THR A 54 23.12 -13.38 -4.69
C THR A 54 23.55 -12.26 -3.75
N LEU A 55 23.11 -11.05 -4.07
CA LEU A 55 23.43 -9.89 -3.25
C LEU A 55 22.70 -9.99 -1.90
N ARG A 56 23.42 -9.69 -0.81
CA ARG A 56 22.90 -9.70 0.54
C ARG A 56 21.67 -8.80 0.57
N VAL A 57 20.52 -9.39 0.90
CA VAL A 57 19.27 -8.65 1.04
C VAL A 57 19.47 -7.67 2.18
N GLY A 58 19.65 -6.40 1.82
CA GLY A 58 19.82 -5.34 2.81
C GLY A 58 18.59 -5.31 3.70
N ASN A 59 18.81 -5.35 5.01
CA ASN A 59 17.76 -5.21 6.00
C ASN A 59 17.25 -3.76 5.96
N ARG A 60 16.40 -3.44 4.97
CA ARG A 60 15.85 -2.11 4.76
C ARG A 60 14.94 -1.80 5.93
N LYS A 61 15.45 -1.06 6.92
CA LYS A 61 14.60 -0.55 8.01
C LYS A 61 13.51 0.33 7.36
N PRO A 62 12.22 0.07 7.60
CA PRO A 62 11.16 0.89 7.04
C PRO A 62 11.34 2.35 7.49
N THR A 63 11.30 3.26 6.52
CA THR A 63 11.43 4.69 6.75
C THR A 63 10.27 5.18 7.63
N ALA A 64 10.44 6.30 8.34
CA ALA A 64 9.40 6.84 9.22
C ALA A 64 8.04 7.08 8.52
N LYS A 65 8.05 7.35 7.20
CA LYS A 65 6.82 7.45 6.37
C LYS A 65 6.12 6.09 6.21
N ALA A 66 6.86 5.00 6.00
CA ALA A 66 6.31 3.65 5.91
C ALA A 66 5.72 3.18 7.25
N LYS A 67 6.34 3.58 8.39
CA LYS A 67 5.83 3.25 9.73
C LYS A 67 4.45 3.84 10.03
N ARG A 68 4.12 5.01 9.47
CA ARG A 68 2.79 5.64 9.61
C ARG A 68 1.71 4.86 8.84
N ALA A 69 2.06 4.22 7.74
CA ALA A 69 1.13 3.38 6.97
C ALA A 69 0.84 2.03 7.65
N THR A 70 1.75 1.53 8.49
CA THR A 70 1.60 0.28 9.24
C THR A 70 0.94 0.42 10.61
N GLN A 71 0.71 1.63 11.10
CA GLN A 71 -0.23 1.82 12.22
C GLN A 71 -1.62 1.53 11.65
N ALA A 72 -2.07 0.29 11.82
CA ALA A 72 -3.35 -0.19 11.32
C ALA A 72 -4.43 0.79 11.76
N SER A 73 -4.90 1.62 10.83
CA SER A 73 -6.14 2.36 11.03
C SER A 73 -7.18 1.32 11.44
N PRO A 74 -8.02 1.59 12.45
CA PRO A 74 -9.09 0.70 12.81
C PRO A 74 -9.82 0.26 11.54
N PRO A 75 -10.16 -1.04 11.38
CA PRO A 75 -10.87 -1.50 10.20
C PRO A 75 -12.07 -0.58 9.97
N VAL A 76 -12.22 -0.12 8.73
CA VAL A 76 -13.26 0.86 8.39
C VAL A 76 -14.61 0.32 8.86
N GLN A 77 -15.23 1.01 9.83
CA GLN A 77 -16.50 0.59 10.39
C GLN A 77 -17.57 0.63 9.30
N ARG A 78 -18.33 -0.47 9.16
CA ARG A 78 -19.45 -0.59 8.21
C ARG A 78 -20.49 0.50 8.52
N TYR A 79 -21.06 1.09 7.48
CA TYR A 79 -22.11 2.11 7.64
C TYR A 79 -23.34 1.52 8.35
N GLY A 80 -23.95 2.25 9.28
CA GLY A 80 -25.04 1.72 10.11
C GLY A 80 -24.59 1.02 11.39
N TYR A 81 -23.29 0.84 11.58
CA TYR A 81 -22.72 0.21 12.77
C TYR A 81 -21.65 1.10 13.40
N ALA A 82 -21.68 1.24 14.71
CA ALA A 82 -20.68 1.92 15.51
C ALA A 82 -20.00 0.90 16.43
N ARG A 83 -18.71 1.12 16.71
CA ARG A 83 -18.01 0.32 17.72
C ARG A 83 -18.08 1.03 19.07
N LEU A 84 -18.83 0.46 20.00
CA LEU A 84 -18.95 0.94 21.38
C LEU A 84 -18.36 -0.12 22.30
N GLU A 85 -17.35 0.25 23.09
CA GLU A 85 -16.67 -0.66 24.05
C GLU A 85 -16.20 -1.99 23.45
N GLY A 86 -15.69 -1.95 22.22
CA GLY A 86 -15.20 -3.13 21.52
C GLY A 86 -16.28 -3.96 20.82
N GLN A 87 -17.56 -3.73 21.11
CA GLN A 87 -18.71 -4.39 20.48
C GLN A 87 -19.22 -3.62 19.26
N LEU A 88 -19.76 -4.34 18.28
CA LEU A 88 -20.38 -3.76 17.10
C LEU A 88 -21.86 -3.52 17.38
N VAL A 89 -22.24 -2.26 17.57
CA VAL A 89 -23.61 -1.84 17.88
C VAL A 89 -24.23 -1.15 16.66
N LYS A 90 -25.51 -1.38 16.40
CA LYS A 90 -26.24 -0.68 15.33
C LYS A 90 -26.45 0.78 15.74
N ASP A 91 -26.03 1.71 14.89
CA ASP A 91 -26.29 3.14 15.11
C ASP A 91 -27.73 3.44 14.68
N PRO A 92 -28.62 3.92 15.56
CA PRO A 92 -30.04 4.12 15.23
C PRO A 92 -30.29 5.14 14.12
N GLN A 93 -29.42 6.14 13.94
CA GLN A 93 -29.58 7.15 12.90
C GLN A 93 -29.11 6.63 11.55
N GLU A 94 -27.93 6.01 11.51
CA GLU A 94 -27.39 5.48 10.26
C GLU A 94 -28.11 4.20 9.81
N TYR A 95 -28.53 3.35 10.74
CA TYR A 95 -29.20 2.09 10.42
C TYR A 95 -30.59 2.33 9.80
N LYS A 96 -31.27 3.44 10.13
CA LYS A 96 -32.50 3.85 9.41
C LYS A 96 -32.25 4.07 7.92
N ASN A 97 -31.11 4.67 7.57
CA ASN A 97 -30.73 4.86 6.17
C ASN A 97 -30.40 3.53 5.49
N VAL A 98 -29.76 2.60 6.20
CA VAL A 98 -29.53 1.22 5.72
C VAL A 98 -30.85 0.51 5.42
N LEU A 99 -31.82 0.56 6.33
CA LEU A 99 -33.16 -0.03 6.10
C LEU A 99 -33.85 0.60 4.88
N GLN A 100 -33.74 1.91 4.71
CA GLN A 100 -34.29 2.60 3.54
C GLN A 100 -33.61 2.15 2.24
N ILE A 101 -32.29 2.01 2.24
CA ILE A 101 -31.51 1.49 1.11
C ILE A 101 -31.99 0.09 0.72
N LEU A 102 -32.13 -0.81 1.70
CA LEU A 102 -32.58 -2.19 1.48
C LEU A 102 -33.99 -2.23 0.91
N LYS A 103 -34.91 -1.42 1.44
CA LYS A 103 -36.29 -1.32 0.93
C LYS A 103 -36.32 -0.85 -0.53
N LEU A 104 -35.51 0.16 -0.87
CA LEU A 104 -35.42 0.66 -2.25
C LEU A 104 -34.79 -0.38 -3.18
N TRP A 105 -33.78 -1.11 -2.72
CA TRP A 105 -33.16 -2.19 -3.49
C TRP A 105 -34.13 -3.36 -3.72
N GLN A 106 -34.88 -3.78 -2.69
CA GLN A 106 -35.92 -4.80 -2.81
C GLN A 106 -37.05 -4.40 -3.76
N SER A 107 -37.31 -3.09 -3.91
CA SER A 107 -38.26 -2.58 -4.91
C SER A 107 -37.72 -2.60 -6.35
N GLY A 108 -36.52 -3.13 -6.59
CA GLY A 108 -35.91 -3.28 -7.92
C GLY A 108 -35.19 -2.02 -8.43
N LYS A 109 -34.97 -1.01 -7.58
CA LYS A 109 -34.23 0.20 -8.00
C LYS A 109 -32.74 -0.09 -8.18
N SER A 110 -32.14 0.53 -9.20
CA SER A 110 -30.70 0.43 -9.43
C SER A 110 -29.90 1.12 -8.32
N LEU A 111 -28.67 0.66 -8.10
CA LEU A 111 -27.76 1.21 -7.08
C LEU A 111 -27.53 2.72 -7.25
N THR A 112 -27.40 3.18 -8.51
CA THR A 112 -27.26 4.58 -8.85
C THR A 112 -28.53 5.38 -8.53
N ALA A 113 -29.71 4.83 -8.84
CA ALA A 113 -30.98 5.49 -8.49
C ALA A 113 -31.17 5.62 -6.98
N ILE A 114 -30.73 4.61 -6.21
CA ILE A 114 -30.75 4.66 -4.74
C ILE A 114 -29.79 5.75 -4.23
N ALA A 115 -28.56 5.80 -4.74
CA ALA A 115 -27.60 6.83 -4.36
C ALA A 115 -28.10 8.25 -4.67
N ASN A 116 -28.68 8.47 -5.85
CA ASN A 116 -29.29 9.74 -6.23
C ASN A 116 -30.43 10.12 -5.30
N HIS A 117 -31.35 9.18 -5.01
CA HIS A 117 -32.44 9.42 -4.09
C HIS A 117 -31.98 9.80 -2.66
N LEU A 118 -30.86 9.25 -2.19
CA LEU A 118 -30.26 9.65 -0.90
C LEU A 118 -29.63 11.04 -0.95
N ASN A 119 -28.96 11.36 -2.05
CA ASN A 119 -28.38 12.69 -2.28
C ASN A 119 -29.45 13.78 -2.41
N ASP A 120 -30.54 13.50 -3.12
CA ASP A 120 -31.68 14.42 -3.30
C ASP A 120 -32.37 14.71 -1.97
N ARG A 121 -32.47 13.69 -1.09
CA ARG A 121 -32.95 13.85 0.29
C ARG A 121 -31.93 14.49 1.24
N LYS A 122 -30.77 14.90 0.75
CA LYS A 122 -29.67 15.52 1.51
C LYS A 122 -29.23 14.69 2.72
N ILE A 123 -29.30 13.36 2.60
CA ILE A 123 -28.83 12.46 3.66
C ILE A 123 -27.30 12.38 3.55
N PRO A 124 -26.52 12.82 4.55
CA PRO A 124 -25.07 12.77 4.47
C PRO A 124 -24.54 11.33 4.64
N PRO A 125 -23.57 10.89 3.83
CA PRO A 125 -22.84 9.65 4.10
C PRO A 125 -21.89 9.84 5.30
N ARG A 126 -21.51 8.74 5.98
CA ARG A 126 -20.57 8.78 7.13
C ARG A 126 -19.20 9.35 6.75
N ARG A 127 -18.75 9.06 5.53
CA ARG A 127 -17.49 9.59 4.96
C ARG A 127 -17.79 10.14 3.57
N GLY A 128 -17.32 11.36 3.32
CA GLY A 128 -17.44 12.03 2.01
C GLY A 128 -18.59 13.02 1.93
N LYS A 129 -18.82 13.55 0.72
CA LYS A 129 -19.78 14.63 0.47
C LYS A 129 -21.10 14.16 -0.13
N ARG A 130 -21.13 12.98 -0.75
CA ARG A 130 -22.30 12.42 -1.45
C ARG A 130 -22.29 10.90 -1.41
N TRP A 131 -23.46 10.31 -1.58
CA TRP A 131 -23.64 8.89 -1.81
C TRP A 131 -23.14 8.51 -3.20
N HIS A 132 -22.31 7.46 -3.25
CA HIS A 132 -21.89 6.80 -4.47
C HIS A 132 -22.55 5.42 -4.57
N HIS A 133 -22.82 4.96 -5.79
CA HIS A 133 -23.42 3.65 -6.05
C HIS A 133 -22.59 2.51 -5.42
N GLU A 134 -21.26 2.65 -5.39
CA GLU A 134 -20.35 1.68 -4.76
C GLU A 134 -20.58 1.56 -3.25
N THR A 135 -20.79 2.69 -2.56
CA THR A 135 -21.11 2.69 -1.13
C THR A 135 -22.43 1.97 -0.86
N VAL A 136 -23.44 2.21 -1.70
CA VAL A 136 -24.74 1.53 -1.62
C VAL A 136 -24.59 0.02 -1.85
N HIS A 137 -23.81 -0.38 -2.86
CA HIS A 137 -23.51 -1.78 -3.14
C HIS A 137 -22.83 -2.48 -1.96
N GLN A 138 -21.82 -1.86 -1.35
CA GLN A 138 -21.14 -2.42 -0.19
C GLN A 138 -22.09 -2.64 0.99
N ILE A 139 -22.99 -1.68 1.26
CA ILE A 139 -23.99 -1.82 2.33
C ILE A 139 -24.89 -3.02 2.08
N ILE A 140 -25.44 -3.16 0.88
CA ILE A 140 -26.33 -4.28 0.52
C ILE A 140 -25.60 -5.61 0.61
N LYS A 141 -24.38 -5.68 0.07
CA LYS A 141 -23.54 -6.88 0.12
C LYS A 141 -23.30 -7.33 1.56
N HIS A 142 -22.95 -6.40 2.45
CA HIS A 142 -22.69 -6.71 3.84
C HIS A 142 -23.95 -7.12 4.60
N GLU A 143 -25.10 -6.50 4.33
CA GLU A 143 -26.34 -6.90 5.00
C GLU A 143 -26.78 -8.31 4.58
N ASN A 144 -26.62 -8.66 3.30
CA ASN A 144 -26.91 -10.01 2.82
C ASN A 144 -26.00 -11.04 3.49
N GLN A 145 -24.68 -10.77 3.55
CA GLN A 145 -23.73 -11.63 4.27
C GLN A 145 -24.03 -11.73 5.78
N ASN A 146 -24.57 -10.68 6.40
CA ASN A 146 -24.94 -10.68 7.81
C ASN A 146 -26.26 -11.41 8.10
N LYS A 147 -27.09 -11.67 7.09
CA LYS A 147 -28.31 -12.48 7.24
C LYS A 147 -28.05 -13.98 7.11
N GLU A 148 -26.95 -14.35 6.44
CA GLU A 148 -26.55 -15.76 6.22
C GLU A 148 -25.69 -16.34 7.37
N ASN A 149 -25.26 -15.50 8.32
CA ASN A 149 -24.54 -15.90 9.53
C ASN A 149 -25.42 -15.68 10.77
#